data_AF-A0A7Y5Y0K0-F1
#
_entry.id   AF-A0A7Y5Y0K0-F1
#
_cell.length_a   1.000
_cell.length_b   1.000
_cell.length_c   1.000
_cell.angle_alpha   90.00
_cell.angle_beta   90.00
_cell.angle_gamma   90.00
#
_symmetry.space_group_name_H-M   'P 1'
#
loop_
_entity.id
_entity.type
_entity.pdbx_description
1 polymer ?
#
loop_
_entity_poly.entity_id
_entity_poly.type
_entity_poly.pdbx_seq_one_letter_code
_entity_poly.pdbx_strand_id
1 'polypeptide(L)'
;MIPMGTGGGIALSLDIEMLGAKCNGEHANTEEMPDRPGTEVYAELGGRHLLYYVHDAKRGALRRDGRIDRCWVTPTAFSPEEASWYLHLPDPESMRRYVLFVKPEKLTRIRGPKRVRLGGGVEYFLPDGFRADAVEVGWEVAVR
;
A
#
# COMPACT_ATOMS: atom_id res chain seq x y z
N MET A 1 -21.61 -6.85 9.70
CA MET A 1 -21.89 -5.91 8.59
C MET A 1 -20.59 -5.16 8.36
N ILE A 2 -19.91 -5.43 7.25
CA ILE A 2 -18.63 -4.76 6.96
C ILE A 2 -18.99 -3.38 6.41
N PRO A 3 -18.60 -2.27 7.06
CA PRO A 3 -18.85 -0.95 6.53
C PRO A 3 -18.04 -0.78 5.24
N MET A 4 -18.72 -0.69 4.10
CA MET A 4 -18.12 -0.10 2.91
C MET A 4 -18.26 1.42 3.08
N GLY A 5 -17.20 2.08 3.53
CA GLY A 5 -17.14 3.53 3.50
C GLY A 5 -17.23 4.01 2.05
N THR A 6 -18.07 5.01 1.78
CA THR A 6 -18.25 5.59 0.44
C THR A 6 -16.94 6.13 -0.16
N GLY A 7 -15.96 6.47 0.67
CA GLY A 7 -14.62 6.90 0.24
C GLY A 7 -13.77 5.78 -0.37
N GLY A 8 -13.78 4.58 0.22
CA GLY A 8 -13.01 3.43 -0.29
C GLY A 8 -13.50 2.96 -1.66
N GLY A 9 -14.83 2.99 -1.88
CA GLY A 9 -15.42 2.65 -3.18
C GLY A 9 -15.00 3.61 -4.31
N ILE A 10 -14.95 4.91 -4.05
CA ILE A 10 -14.52 5.91 -5.04
C ILE A 10 -13.02 5.79 -5.32
N ALA A 11 -12.21 5.60 -4.27
CA ALA A 11 -10.77 5.39 -4.41
C ALA A 11 -10.46 4.14 -5.26
N LEU A 12 -11.21 3.04 -5.06
CA LEU A 12 -11.11 1.85 -5.91
C LEU A 12 -11.40 2.16 -7.37
N SER A 13 -12.51 2.83 -7.64
CA SER A 13 -12.94 3.12 -9.02
C SER A 13 -11.87 3.92 -9.75
N LEU A 14 -11.29 4.91 -9.08
CA LEU A 14 -10.17 5.69 -9.60
C LEU A 14 -8.94 4.79 -9.84
N ASP A 15 -8.60 3.93 -8.87
CA ASP A 15 -7.46 3.02 -9.01
C ASP A 15 -7.64 2.03 -10.18
N ILE A 16 -8.83 1.45 -10.34
CA ILE A 16 -9.13 0.55 -11.46
C ILE A 16 -9.06 1.29 -12.80
N GLU A 17 -9.59 2.51 -12.86
CA GLU A 17 -9.53 3.35 -14.06
C GLU A 17 -8.08 3.64 -14.45
N MET A 18 -7.25 4.04 -13.48
CA MET A 18 -5.82 4.31 -13.71
C MET A 18 -5.04 3.06 -14.12
N LEU A 19 -5.40 1.90 -13.58
CA LEU A 19 -4.77 0.63 -13.93
C LEU A 19 -5.21 0.08 -15.30
N GLY A 20 -6.26 0.63 -15.91
CA GLY A 20 -6.74 0.19 -17.23
C GLY A 20 -7.01 -1.32 -17.29
N ALA A 21 -7.63 -1.88 -16.24
CA ALA A 21 -7.90 -3.31 -16.06
C ALA A 21 -6.68 -4.24 -15.84
N LYS A 22 -5.47 -3.70 -15.64
CA LYS A 22 -4.28 -4.48 -15.29
C LYS A 22 -4.24 -4.76 -13.78
N CYS A 23 -4.97 -5.76 -13.30
CA CYS A 23 -4.91 -6.14 -11.89
C CYS A 23 -5.08 -7.63 -11.66
N ASN A 24 -4.17 -8.20 -10.87
CA ASN A 24 -4.25 -9.59 -10.45
C ASN A 24 -5.39 -9.78 -9.43
N GLY A 25 -5.94 -11.00 -9.38
CA GLY A 25 -6.97 -11.38 -8.40
C GLY A 25 -6.43 -11.42 -6.97
N GLU A 26 -7.32 -11.36 -5.99
CA GLU A 26 -6.99 -11.34 -4.55
C GLU A 26 -6.21 -12.57 -4.05
N HIS A 27 -6.21 -13.66 -4.81
CA HIS A 27 -5.48 -14.89 -4.49
C HIS A 27 -4.16 -15.05 -5.25
N ALA A 28 -3.77 -14.08 -6.08
CA ALA A 28 -2.52 -14.14 -6.82
C ALA A 28 -1.32 -14.24 -5.87
N ASN A 29 -0.38 -15.12 -6.20
CA ASN A 29 0.88 -15.23 -5.47
C ASN A 29 1.81 -14.08 -5.87
N THR A 30 2.58 -13.56 -4.90
CA THR A 30 3.58 -12.51 -5.12
C THR A 30 4.65 -12.87 -6.16
N GLU A 31 4.86 -14.16 -6.45
CA GLU A 31 5.81 -14.63 -7.47
C GLU A 31 5.25 -14.55 -8.90
N GLU A 32 3.93 -14.58 -9.04
CA GLU A 32 3.22 -14.52 -10.32
C GLU A 32 2.88 -13.08 -10.71
N MET A 33 2.92 -12.16 -9.73
CA MET A 33 2.66 -10.75 -9.95
C MET A 33 3.78 -10.11 -10.79
N PRO A 34 3.45 -9.27 -11.79
CA PRO A 34 4.44 -8.58 -12.62
C PRO A 34 5.43 -7.80 -11.77
N ASP A 35 6.71 -7.97 -12.06
CA ASP A 35 7.82 -7.30 -11.39
C ASP A 35 8.25 -6.09 -12.24
N ARG A 36 8.16 -4.89 -11.67
CA ARG A 36 8.31 -3.62 -12.39
C ARG A 36 9.14 -2.61 -11.61
N PRO A 37 9.90 -1.73 -12.29
CA PRO A 37 10.56 -0.62 -11.63
C PRO A 37 9.54 0.36 -11.07
N GLY A 38 9.87 0.99 -9.94
CA GLY A 38 8.95 1.90 -9.27
C GLY A 38 8.62 3.17 -10.08
N THR A 39 9.50 3.57 -11.01
CA THR A 39 9.25 4.67 -11.96
C THR A 39 8.09 4.39 -12.92
N GLU A 40 7.94 3.14 -13.38
CA GLU A 40 6.80 2.74 -14.22
C GLU A 40 5.50 2.75 -13.41
N VAL A 41 5.54 2.25 -12.18
CA VAL A 41 4.38 2.27 -11.28
C VAL A 41 3.99 3.71 -10.93
N TYR A 42 4.96 4.61 -10.70
CA TYR A 42 4.68 6.03 -10.46
C TYR A 42 3.96 6.68 -11.64
N ALA A 43 4.39 6.39 -12.87
CA ALA A 43 3.74 6.88 -14.09
C ALA A 43 2.33 6.30 -14.26
N GLU A 44 2.16 4.99 -14.02
CA GLU A 44 0.86 4.30 -14.03
C GLU A 44 -0.10 4.90 -13.01
N LEU A 45 0.40 5.24 -11.81
CA LEU A 45 -0.37 5.87 -10.74
C LEU A 45 -0.53 7.38 -10.91
N GLY A 46 -0.09 7.96 -12.02
CA GLY A 46 -0.24 9.39 -12.33
C GLY A 46 0.43 10.31 -11.31
N GLY A 47 1.55 9.86 -10.73
CA GLY A 47 2.32 10.61 -9.76
C GLY A 47 1.86 10.48 -8.30
N ARG A 48 0.96 9.55 -7.99
CA ARG A 48 0.49 9.33 -6.61
C ARG A 48 1.47 8.52 -5.78
N HIS A 49 1.49 8.78 -4.47
CA HIS A 49 2.22 7.98 -3.50
C HIS A 49 1.55 6.63 -3.24
N LEU A 50 2.35 5.69 -2.79
CA LEU A 50 1.88 4.46 -2.15
C LEU A 50 1.82 4.66 -0.64
N LEU A 51 0.85 4.01 0.00
CA LEU A 51 0.59 4.08 1.43
C LEU A 51 1.08 2.81 2.09
N TYR A 52 2.00 2.97 3.04
CA TYR A 52 2.38 1.90 3.96
C TYR A 52 1.70 2.13 5.31
N TYR A 53 0.72 1.30 5.61
CA TYR A 53 0.02 1.32 6.90
C TYR A 53 0.90 0.71 8.00
N VAL A 54 1.28 1.55 8.96
CA VAL A 54 2.27 1.21 9.98
C VAL A 54 1.60 0.43 11.11
N HIS A 55 2.14 -0.74 11.40
CA HIS A 55 1.81 -1.47 12.61
C HIS A 55 2.29 -0.71 13.83
N ASP A 56 1.48 -0.59 14.88
CA ASP A 56 1.87 0.07 16.13
C ASP A 56 3.22 -0.45 16.70
N ALA A 57 3.49 -1.76 16.62
CA ALA A 57 4.77 -2.36 17.04
C ALA A 57 5.97 -1.92 16.18
N LYS A 58 5.73 -1.41 14.97
CA LYS A 58 6.72 -0.89 14.02
C LYS A 58 6.80 0.64 14.00
N ARG A 59 6.07 1.32 14.90
CA ARG A 59 6.17 2.78 15.03
C ARG A 59 7.62 3.18 15.35
N GLY A 60 8.15 4.14 14.60
CA GLY A 60 9.54 4.59 14.70
C GLY A 60 10.57 3.62 14.11
N ALA A 61 10.18 2.47 13.55
CA ALA A 61 11.13 1.52 12.95
C ALA A 61 11.93 2.16 11.81
N LEU A 62 11.27 2.90 10.91
CA LEU A 62 11.95 3.60 9.83
C LEU A 62 13.03 4.57 10.34
N ARG A 63 12.77 5.28 11.45
CA ARG A 63 13.76 6.22 12.04
C ARG A 63 14.92 5.50 12.70
N ARG A 64 14.63 4.38 13.36
CA ARG A 64 15.60 3.58 14.10
C ARG A 64 16.54 2.83 13.16
N ASP A 65 15.95 2.21 12.13
CA ASP A 65 16.62 1.22 11.30
C ASP A 65 16.96 1.78 9.90
N GLY A 66 16.43 2.97 9.57
CA GLY A 66 16.62 3.64 8.27
C GLY A 66 15.91 2.96 7.10
N ARG A 67 15.20 1.85 7.35
CA ARG A 67 14.54 1.02 6.34
C ARG A 67 13.32 0.30 6.92
N ILE A 68 12.42 -0.09 6.03
CA ILE A 68 11.38 -1.09 6.25
C ILE A 68 11.71 -2.26 5.34
N ASP A 69 11.67 -3.48 5.88
CA ASP A 69 11.89 -4.71 5.12
C ASP A 69 10.71 -5.00 4.16
N ARG A 70 10.68 -6.20 3.58
CA ARG A 70 9.61 -6.64 2.68
C ARG A 70 8.22 -6.34 3.25
N CYS A 71 7.36 -5.72 2.45
CA CYS A 71 6.06 -5.25 2.90
C CYS A 71 5.05 -5.09 1.77
N TRP A 72 3.79 -4.89 2.15
CA TRP A 72 2.70 -4.51 1.26
C TRP A 72 2.41 -3.01 1.40
N VAL A 73 2.04 -2.39 0.29
CA VAL A 73 1.65 -0.98 0.18
C VAL A 73 0.46 -0.83 -0.75
N THR A 74 -0.30 0.26 -0.64
CA THR A 74 -1.53 0.48 -1.42
C THR A 74 -1.64 1.93 -1.89
N PRO A 75 -2.10 2.24 -3.12
CA PRO A 75 -2.48 3.60 -3.49
C PRO A 75 -3.87 3.97 -2.93
N THR A 76 -4.65 2.99 -2.50
CA THR A 76 -6.01 3.18 -1.99
C THR A 76 -5.95 3.63 -0.53
N ALA A 77 -6.55 4.78 -0.23
CA ALA A 77 -6.68 5.24 1.13
C ALA A 77 -7.83 4.51 1.86
N PHE A 78 -7.51 3.93 3.01
CA PHE A 78 -8.40 3.27 3.95
C PHE A 78 -8.41 3.98 5.30
N SER A 79 -9.56 3.96 5.97
CA SER A 79 -9.64 4.22 7.42
C SER A 79 -8.84 3.15 8.22
N PRO A 80 -8.50 3.40 9.49
CA PRO A 80 -7.77 2.43 10.31
C PRO A 80 -8.50 1.07 10.40
N GLU A 81 -9.82 1.09 10.49
CA GLU A 81 -10.66 -0.09 10.52
C GLU A 81 -10.57 -0.85 9.19
N GLU A 82 -10.83 -0.16 8.07
CA GLU A 82 -10.77 -0.76 6.73
C GLU A 82 -9.38 -1.34 6.41
N ALA A 83 -8.32 -0.64 6.80
CA ALA A 83 -6.95 -1.10 6.61
C ALA A 83 -6.71 -2.44 7.32
N SER A 84 -7.17 -2.57 8.57
CA SER A 84 -7.06 -3.80 9.36
C SER A 84 -7.90 -4.96 8.79
N TRP A 85 -9.06 -4.67 8.20
CA TRP A 85 -9.95 -5.70 7.64
C TRP A 85 -9.57 -6.16 6.22
N TYR A 86 -9.02 -5.27 5.39
CA TYR A 86 -8.91 -5.51 3.94
C TYR A 86 -7.48 -5.73 3.44
N LEU A 87 -6.49 -5.10 4.06
CA LEU A 87 -5.11 -5.20 3.60
C LEU A 87 -4.47 -6.52 4.05
N HIS A 88 -3.52 -7.03 3.26
CA HIS A 88 -2.74 -8.21 3.62
C HIS A 88 -1.67 -7.87 4.69
N LEU A 89 -2.12 -7.59 5.91
CA LEU A 89 -1.27 -7.15 7.01
C LEU A 89 -0.94 -8.28 7.99
N PRO A 90 0.28 -8.31 8.55
CA PRO A 90 0.57 -9.15 9.71
C PRO A 90 -0.24 -8.64 10.91
N ASP A 91 -0.95 -9.51 11.63
CA ASP A 91 -1.83 -9.14 12.75
C ASP A 91 -2.99 -8.18 12.37
N PRO A 92 -4.08 -8.72 11.76
CA PRO A 92 -5.21 -7.92 11.30
C PRO A 92 -6.06 -7.33 12.45
N GLU A 93 -5.93 -7.84 13.68
CA GLU A 93 -6.67 -7.30 14.84
C GLU A 93 -6.08 -5.97 15.33
N SER A 94 -4.82 -5.69 14.97
CA SER A 94 -4.15 -4.44 15.32
C SER A 94 -4.54 -3.32 14.34
N MET A 95 -5.24 -2.32 14.87
CA MET A 95 -5.60 -1.09 14.13
C MET A 95 -4.38 -0.40 13.55
N ARG A 96 -4.46 -0.02 12.27
CA ARG A 96 -3.42 0.78 11.60
C ARG A 96 -3.76 2.26 11.66
N ARG A 97 -3.29 2.91 12.73
CA ARG A 97 -3.57 4.34 12.99
C ARG A 97 -2.60 5.30 12.31
N TYR A 98 -1.60 4.77 11.61
CA TYR A 98 -0.50 5.53 11.06
C TYR A 98 -0.17 5.06 9.65
N VAL A 99 0.24 5.99 8.80
CA VAL A 99 0.62 5.73 7.41
C VAL A 99 1.92 6.45 7.05
N LEU A 100 2.72 5.83 6.19
CA LEU A 100 3.86 6.46 5.51
C LEU A 100 3.53 6.62 4.03
N PHE A 101 3.84 7.80 3.49
CA PHE A 101 3.69 8.11 2.07
C PHE A 101 4.99 7.77 1.34
N VAL A 102 4.96 6.70 0.57
CA VAL A 102 6.12 6.16 -0.15
C VAL A 102 6.07 6.60 -1.60
N LYS A 103 7.16 7.19 -2.08
CA LYS A 103 7.41 7.60 -3.46
C LYS A 103 7.77 6.38 -4.31
N PRO A 104 6.91 5.92 -5.22
CA PRO A 104 7.19 4.74 -6.03
C PRO A 104 8.45 4.91 -6.88
N GLU A 105 8.73 6.11 -7.40
CA GLU A 105 9.91 6.40 -8.23
C GLU A 105 11.25 6.25 -7.49
N LYS A 106 11.22 6.13 -6.15
CA LYS A 106 12.39 5.82 -5.32
C LYS A 106 12.57 4.33 -5.04
N LEU A 107 11.63 3.50 -5.49
CA LEU A 107 11.66 2.05 -5.28
C LEU A 107 12.28 1.36 -6.49
N THR A 108 13.28 0.51 -6.22
CA THR A 108 13.93 -0.28 -7.26
C THR A 108 12.97 -1.26 -7.91
N ARG A 109 12.09 -1.87 -7.10
CA ARG A 109 11.33 -3.03 -7.49
C ARG A 109 9.98 -3.12 -6.78
N ILE A 110 8.91 -3.26 -7.56
CA ILE A 110 7.53 -3.35 -7.09
C ILE A 110 6.84 -4.49 -7.83
N ARG A 111 6.12 -5.34 -7.10
CA ARG A 111 5.28 -6.38 -7.68
C ARG A 111 3.82 -6.02 -7.59
N GLY A 112 3.08 -6.19 -8.69
CA GLY A 112 1.63 -6.01 -8.73
C GLY A 112 1.13 -5.23 -9.95
N PRO A 113 -0.12 -4.76 -9.92
CA PRO A 113 -1.01 -4.65 -8.75
C PRO A 113 -1.83 -5.92 -8.48
N LYS A 114 -2.37 -6.02 -7.27
CA LYS A 114 -3.25 -7.10 -6.81
C LYS A 114 -4.47 -6.52 -6.09
N ARG A 115 -5.67 -7.08 -6.30
CA ARG A 115 -6.87 -6.67 -5.56
C ARG A 115 -6.74 -7.03 -4.07
N VAL A 116 -7.09 -6.11 -3.19
CA VAL A 116 -7.24 -6.44 -1.76
C VAL A 116 -8.53 -7.20 -1.50
N ARG A 117 -8.53 -7.97 -0.41
CA ARG A 117 -9.60 -8.90 -0.08
C ARG A 117 -10.79 -8.15 0.51
N LEU A 118 -12.02 -8.49 0.07
CA LEU A 118 -13.30 -8.01 0.64
C LEU A 118 -13.52 -6.48 0.72
N GLY A 119 -12.53 -5.67 0.36
CA GLY A 119 -12.56 -4.22 0.36
C GLY A 119 -11.96 -3.70 -0.93
N GLY A 120 -12.63 -2.73 -1.53
CA GLY A 120 -12.28 -2.24 -2.84
C GLY A 120 -10.98 -1.45 -2.82
N GLY A 121 -9.85 -2.11 -3.05
CA GLY A 121 -8.63 -1.40 -3.39
C GLY A 121 -7.65 -2.29 -4.15
N VAL A 122 -6.45 -1.76 -4.27
CA VAL A 122 -5.31 -2.46 -4.85
C VAL A 122 -4.12 -2.39 -3.92
N GLU A 123 -3.28 -3.41 -3.93
CA GLU A 123 -2.03 -3.45 -3.20
C GLU A 123 -0.89 -3.90 -4.11
N TYR A 124 0.30 -3.51 -3.69
CA TYR A 124 1.57 -3.84 -4.31
C TYR A 124 2.48 -4.44 -3.25
N PHE A 125 3.30 -5.39 -3.68
CA PHE A 125 4.29 -6.02 -2.81
C PHE A 125 5.68 -5.45 -3.11
N LEU A 126 6.39 -5.05 -2.06
CA LEU A 126 7.76 -4.55 -2.12
C LEU A 126 8.70 -5.68 -1.66
N PRO A 127 9.34 -6.42 -2.58
CA PRO A 127 10.20 -7.56 -2.21
C PRO A 127 11.43 -7.12 -1.42
N ASP A 128 11.94 -5.93 -1.71
CA ASP A 128 13.16 -5.37 -1.11
C ASP A 128 12.85 -4.33 -0.01
N GLY A 129 11.56 -4.07 0.25
CA GLY A 129 11.10 -3.04 1.18
C GLY A 129 11.37 -1.62 0.66
N PHE A 130 11.63 -0.68 1.58
CA PHE A 130 11.98 0.70 1.24
C PHE A 130 12.84 1.38 2.30
N ARG A 131 13.54 2.44 1.91
CA ARG A 131 14.43 3.23 2.78
C ARG A 131 13.81 4.59 3.09
N ALA A 132 14.35 5.29 4.08
CA ALA A 132 13.79 6.57 4.55
C ALA A 132 13.73 7.67 3.45
N ASP A 133 14.60 7.63 2.46
CA ASP A 133 14.61 8.55 1.30
C ASP A 133 13.47 8.30 0.31
N ALA A 134 12.80 7.16 0.40
CA ALA A 134 11.59 6.87 -0.36
C ALA A 134 10.33 7.44 0.30
N VAL A 135 10.41 8.04 1.50
CA VAL A 135 9.24 8.57 2.20
C VAL A 135 9.13 10.08 2.00
N GLU A 136 7.97 10.58 1.58
CA GLU A 136 7.72 12.01 1.38
C GLU A 136 7.84 12.80 2.69
N VAL A 137 7.10 12.36 3.70
CA VAL A 137 7.08 12.97 5.03
C VAL A 137 7.86 12.03 5.94
N GLY A 138 9.03 12.45 6.42
CA GLY A 138 9.96 11.59 7.18
C GLY A 138 9.44 11.02 8.51
N TRP A 139 8.13 11.15 8.80
CA TRP A 139 7.45 10.59 9.94
C TRP A 139 6.08 10.02 9.57
N GLU A 140 5.62 9.10 10.41
CA GLU A 140 4.31 8.48 10.33
C GLU A 140 3.19 9.51 10.54
N VAL A 141 2.24 9.56 9.61
CA VAL A 141 1.08 10.46 9.66
C VAL A 141 -0.10 9.72 10.26
N ALA A 142 -0.79 10.34 11.22
CA ALA A 142 -1.99 9.75 11.83
C ALA A 142 -3.14 9.71 10.83
N VAL A 143 -3.76 8.54 10.69
CA VAL A 143 -5.00 8.35 9.93
C VAL A 143 -6.17 8.77 10.83
N ARG A 144 -7.08 9.59 10.31
CA ARG A 144 -8.24 10.12 11.03
C ARG A 144 -9.53 9.72 10.35
#